data_AF-A0A9E0U784-F1
#
_entry.id   AF-A0A9E0U784-F1
#
_cell.length_a   1.000
_cell.length_b   1.000
_cell.length_c   1.000
_cell.angle_alpha   90.00
_cell.angle_beta   90.00
_cell.angle_gamma   90.00
#
_symmetry.space_group_name_H-M   'P 1'
#
loop_
_entity.id
_entity.type
_entity.pdbx_description
1 polymer ?
#
loop_
_entity_poly.entity_id
_entity_poly.type
_entity_poly.pdbx_seq_one_letter_code
_entity_poly.pdbx_strand_id
1 'polypeptide(L)'
;MSRLWTDPITLILLGDTAFLRRQPHGTRRALAETLVVKNDSGNLTELMAQVQKAVKERPSWQRTGKLTAILGNKWVRYAALPWVDDFMRREERLSYAKIAMTKQYGQHASDWEIRLSEAEYGAPWLAAGVDAMLISELDSLAEANHWHLESIQPALMTIANEFRLRLSSGAVRLILIERDRAVLARLDDGRWRQVRTRRIASMQPAELEKLIAQEALLDPDEAWTTSRLCVWAFDAPHEVLTGWRALRAEVLENPDMQGLLAQRRI
;
A
#
# COMPACT_ATOMS: atom_id res chain seq x y z
N MET A 1 -36.55 -10.78 -10.19
CA MET A 1 -36.01 -9.73 -9.30
C MET A 1 -34.74 -10.26 -8.65
N SER A 2 -33.56 -9.91 -9.17
CA SER A 2 -32.28 -10.40 -8.64
C SER A 2 -31.76 -9.42 -7.58
N ARG A 3 -32.01 -9.75 -6.30
CA ARG A 3 -31.38 -9.14 -5.12
C ARG A 3 -30.05 -9.89 -4.89
N LEU A 4 -29.02 -9.22 -4.36
CA LEU A 4 -27.71 -9.77 -3.91
C LEU A 4 -26.47 -9.54 -4.81
N TRP A 5 -26.33 -8.38 -5.44
CA TRP A 5 -25.00 -7.93 -5.86
C TRP A 5 -24.61 -6.73 -4.99
N THR A 6 -23.77 -6.94 -3.98
CA THR A 6 -23.09 -5.87 -3.24
C THR A 6 -22.03 -5.28 -4.16
N ASP A 7 -22.08 -3.97 -4.39
CA ASP A 7 -21.09 -3.30 -5.22
C ASP A 7 -19.72 -3.32 -4.49
N PRO A 8 -18.62 -3.71 -5.14
CA PRO A 8 -17.29 -3.56 -4.59
C PRO A 8 -16.93 -2.09 -4.51
N ILE A 9 -16.37 -1.72 -3.37
CA ILE A 9 -15.92 -0.38 -3.02
C ILE A 9 -14.43 -0.50 -2.67
N THR A 10 -13.59 0.23 -3.40
CA THR A 10 -12.17 0.33 -3.10
C THR A 10 -11.89 1.71 -2.54
N LEU A 11 -11.35 1.79 -1.33
CA LEU A 11 -10.81 3.00 -0.73
C LEU A 11 -9.29 2.93 -0.75
N ILE A 12 -8.61 3.89 -1.38
CA ILE A 12 -7.15 4.02 -1.32
C ILE A 12 -6.80 5.26 -0.52
N LEU A 13 -6.04 5.10 0.56
CA LEU A 13 -5.52 6.19 1.38
C LEU A 13 -4.06 6.47 1.01
N LEU A 14 -3.80 7.53 0.26
CA LEU A 14 -2.47 7.96 -0.17
C LEU A 14 -2.10 9.28 0.48
N GLY A 15 -1.26 9.22 1.51
CA GLY A 15 -0.94 10.37 2.33
C GLY A 15 -2.23 11.01 2.86
N ASP A 16 -2.50 12.23 2.40
CA ASP A 16 -3.61 13.08 2.82
C ASP A 16 -4.79 13.07 1.83
N THR A 17 -4.86 12.03 1.01
CA THR A 17 -5.88 11.90 -0.04
C THR A 17 -6.51 10.53 0.01
N ALA A 18 -7.84 10.51 0.06
CA ALA A 18 -8.66 9.32 -0.04
C ALA A 18 -9.27 9.24 -1.45
N PHE A 19 -9.09 8.10 -2.10
CA PHE A 19 -9.71 7.78 -3.38
C PHE A 19 -10.71 6.66 -3.16
N LEU A 20 -11.98 6.91 -3.41
CA LEU A 20 -13.02 5.91 -3.31
C LEU A 20 -13.50 5.58 -4.71
N ARG A 21 -13.58 4.30 -5.07
CA ARG A 21 -14.28 3.85 -6.27
C ARG A 21 -15.35 2.84 -5.92
N ARG A 22 -16.55 3.07 -6.43
CA ARG A 22 -17.63 2.08 -6.47
C ARG A 22 -17.67 1.50 -7.87
N GLN A 23 -17.55 0.19 -8.00
CA GLN A 23 -17.54 -0.47 -9.31
C GLN A 23 -18.65 -1.53 -9.42
N PRO A 24 -19.84 -1.17 -9.94
CA PRO A 24 -20.91 -2.14 -10.10
C PRO A 24 -20.55 -3.25 -11.10
N HIS A 25 -21.11 -4.44 -10.89
CA HIS A 25 -20.88 -5.59 -11.77
C HIS A 25 -21.81 -5.61 -13.00
N GLY A 26 -21.43 -6.42 -14.00
CA GLY A 26 -22.24 -6.72 -15.17
C GLY A 26 -22.55 -5.50 -16.04
N THR A 27 -23.79 -5.39 -16.50
CA THR A 27 -24.27 -4.30 -17.38
C THR A 27 -24.21 -2.92 -16.71
N ARG A 28 -24.03 -2.85 -15.39
CA ARG A 28 -23.91 -1.60 -14.62
C ARG A 28 -22.48 -1.10 -14.49
N ARG A 29 -21.48 -1.75 -15.10
CA ARG A 29 -20.06 -1.31 -15.06
C ARG A 29 -19.87 0.14 -15.50
N ALA A 30 -20.68 0.63 -16.44
CA ALA A 30 -20.65 2.02 -16.90
C ALA A 30 -21.05 3.04 -15.81
N LEU A 31 -21.68 2.58 -14.71
CA LEU A 31 -22.07 3.39 -13.56
C LEU A 31 -20.99 3.40 -12.45
N ALA A 32 -19.76 3.01 -12.78
CA ALA A 32 -18.65 3.15 -11.86
C ALA A 32 -18.42 4.63 -11.54
N GLU A 33 -18.20 4.93 -10.27
CA GLU A 33 -18.06 6.28 -9.77
C GLU A 33 -16.83 6.35 -8.88
N THR A 34 -16.08 7.45 -9.00
CA THR A 34 -14.89 7.70 -8.20
C THR A 34 -15.03 9.02 -7.47
N LEU A 35 -14.69 9.02 -6.18
CA LEU A 35 -14.60 10.21 -5.34
C LEU A 35 -13.16 10.43 -4.95
N VAL A 36 -12.74 11.69 -4.95
CA VAL A 36 -11.44 12.09 -4.43
C VAL A 36 -11.68 13.08 -3.32
N VAL A 37 -11.16 12.77 -2.14
CA VAL A 37 -11.24 13.63 -0.95
C VAL A 37 -9.82 13.93 -0.51
N LYS A 38 -9.48 15.21 -0.43
CA LYS A 38 -8.17 15.70 0.00
C LYS A 38 -8.32 16.46 1.31
N ASN A 39 -7.43 16.21 2.25
CA ASN A 39 -7.41 16.91 3.52
C ASN A 39 -6.02 17.48 3.84
N ASP A 40 -5.83 18.79 3.68
CA ASP A 40 -4.51 19.42 3.84
C ASP A 40 -4.01 19.49 5.30
N SER A 41 -4.84 19.16 6.29
CA SER A 41 -4.43 19.18 7.71
C SER A 41 -3.56 17.98 8.10
N GLY A 42 -3.55 16.93 7.28
CA GLY A 42 -2.85 15.67 7.59
C GLY A 42 -3.45 14.86 8.74
N ASN A 43 -4.60 15.29 9.27
CA ASN A 43 -5.35 14.62 10.32
C ASN A 43 -6.26 13.53 9.74
N LEU A 44 -6.18 12.32 10.31
CA LEU A 44 -6.94 11.16 9.85
C LEU A 44 -8.45 11.31 10.09
N THR A 45 -8.86 11.66 11.30
CA THR A 45 -10.27 11.79 11.67
C THR A 45 -10.96 12.86 10.82
N GLU A 46 -10.27 13.96 10.52
CA GLU A 46 -10.79 14.98 9.59
C GLU A 46 -10.92 14.45 8.16
N LEU A 47 -9.94 13.70 7.65
CA LEU A 47 -10.03 13.06 6.34
C LEU A 47 -11.21 12.09 6.27
N MET A 48 -11.40 11.27 7.30
CA MET A 48 -12.48 10.29 7.38
C MET A 48 -13.86 10.95 7.50
N ALA A 49 -13.96 12.05 8.25
CA ALA A 49 -15.18 12.87 8.31
C ALA A 49 -15.53 13.48 6.94
N GLN A 50 -14.53 13.97 6.20
CA GLN A 50 -14.73 14.50 4.84
C GLN A 50 -15.14 13.40 3.86
N VAL A 51 -14.55 12.20 3.96
CA VAL A 51 -14.96 11.02 3.18
C VAL A 51 -16.42 10.67 3.48
N GLN A 52 -16.80 10.59 4.75
CA GLN A 52 -18.17 10.29 5.15
C GLN A 52 -19.17 11.33 4.63
N LYS A 53 -18.81 12.62 4.65
CA LYS A 53 -19.62 13.70 4.08
C LYS A 53 -19.81 13.51 2.57
N ALA A 54 -18.71 13.30 1.83
CA ALA A 54 -18.72 13.14 0.38
C ALA A 54 -19.54 11.92 -0.08
N VAL A 55 -19.55 10.85 0.72
CA VAL A 55 -20.38 9.65 0.52
C VAL A 55 -21.86 9.94 0.76
N LYS A 56 -22.20 10.63 1.87
CA LYS A 56 -23.60 10.96 2.21
C LYS A 56 -24.29 11.84 1.18
N GLU A 57 -23.56 12.77 0.59
CA GLU A 57 -24.08 13.70 -0.43
C GLU A 57 -24.43 13.00 -1.76
N ARG A 58 -24.08 11.73 -1.94
CA ARG A 58 -24.27 11.00 -3.19
C ARG A 58 -25.18 9.78 -3.03
N PRO A 59 -26.40 9.80 -3.60
CA PRO A 59 -27.35 8.68 -3.49
C PRO A 59 -26.83 7.34 -4.05
N SER A 60 -25.94 7.38 -5.04
CA SER A 60 -25.30 6.19 -5.62
C SER A 60 -24.45 5.40 -4.63
N TRP A 61 -23.95 6.04 -3.57
CA TRP A 61 -23.11 5.45 -2.53
C TRP A 61 -23.89 4.99 -1.29
N GLN A 62 -25.18 5.35 -1.18
CA GLN A 62 -26.06 4.94 -0.08
C GLN A 62 -26.60 3.51 -0.27
N ARG A 63 -25.72 2.59 -0.70
CA ARG A 63 -26.04 1.19 -0.96
C ARG A 63 -25.10 0.29 -0.19
N THR A 64 -25.58 -0.90 0.17
CA THR A 64 -24.74 -1.94 0.75
C THR A 64 -23.64 -2.33 -0.23
N GLY A 65 -22.42 -2.45 0.27
CA GLY A 65 -21.24 -2.72 -0.53
C GLY A 65 -20.18 -3.48 0.25
N LYS A 66 -19.13 -3.92 -0.45
CA LYS A 66 -17.96 -4.54 0.17
C LYS A 66 -16.79 -3.58 0.07
N LEU A 67 -16.27 -3.14 1.20
CA LEU A 67 -15.17 -2.20 1.28
C LEU A 67 -13.83 -2.94 1.36
N THR A 68 -12.93 -2.65 0.42
CA THR A 68 -11.51 -2.97 0.52
C THR A 68 -10.72 -1.67 0.66
N ALA A 69 -9.96 -1.54 1.74
CA ALA A 69 -9.10 -0.40 2.01
C ALA A 69 -7.65 -0.74 1.62
N ILE A 70 -7.03 0.06 0.74
CA ILE A 70 -5.61 0.00 0.39
C ILE A 70 -4.89 1.16 1.07
N LEU A 71 -3.94 0.84 1.93
CA LEU A 71 -3.21 1.80 2.75
C LEU A 71 -1.86 2.13 2.14
N GLY A 72 -1.66 3.40 1.80
CA GLY A 72 -0.40 3.93 1.33
C GLY A 72 0.71 3.94 2.39
N ASN A 73 1.91 4.26 1.93
CA ASN A 73 3.16 4.25 2.67
C ASN A 73 3.15 5.11 3.95
N LYS A 74 2.32 6.17 3.99
CA LYS A 74 2.15 6.99 5.21
C LYS A 74 1.56 6.19 6.38
N TRP A 75 0.64 5.27 6.09
CA TRP A 75 -0.25 4.63 7.07
C TRP A 75 0.25 3.27 7.56
N VAL A 76 1.25 2.70 6.90
CA VAL A 76 1.80 1.38 7.24
C VAL A 76 3.26 1.51 7.64
N ARG A 77 3.68 0.67 8.59
CA ARG A 77 5.08 0.50 8.98
C ARG A 77 5.49 -0.93 8.77
N TYR A 78 6.70 -1.13 8.29
CA TYR A 78 7.17 -2.44 7.85
C TYR A 78 8.45 -2.82 8.56
N ALA A 79 8.57 -4.10 8.93
CA ALA A 79 9.81 -4.68 9.41
C ALA A 79 10.06 -5.99 8.66
N ALA A 80 11.28 -6.13 8.11
CA ALA A 80 11.77 -7.41 7.62
C ALA A 80 12.42 -8.13 8.80
N LEU A 81 11.91 -9.31 9.11
CA LEU A 81 12.33 -10.10 10.25
C LEU A 81 13.15 -11.30 9.75
N PRO A 82 14.26 -11.65 10.40
CA PRO A 82 15.00 -12.85 10.04
C PRO A 82 14.15 -14.09 10.28
N TRP A 83 14.46 -15.15 9.55
CA TRP A 83 14.02 -16.48 9.93
C TRP A 83 14.70 -16.87 11.25
N VAL A 84 13.99 -17.59 12.10
CA VAL A 84 14.54 -18.16 13.33
C VAL A 84 14.25 -19.65 13.26
N ASP A 85 15.29 -20.48 13.36
CA ASP A 85 15.26 -21.92 13.09
C ASP A 85 14.49 -22.76 14.13
N ASP A 86 13.89 -22.12 15.13
CA ASP A 86 13.02 -22.79 16.08
C ASP A 86 11.56 -22.70 15.64
N PHE A 87 10.80 -23.78 15.90
CA PHE A 87 9.37 -23.94 15.62
C PHE A 87 8.50 -22.87 16.32
N MET A 88 8.64 -21.60 15.94
CA MET A 88 7.84 -20.54 16.49
C MET A 88 6.42 -20.70 15.96
N ARG A 89 5.50 -20.96 16.88
CA ARG A 89 4.06 -20.90 16.62
C ARG A 89 3.72 -19.51 16.10
N ARG A 90 2.61 -19.40 15.39
CA ARG A 90 2.15 -18.12 14.82
C ARG A 90 2.09 -16.99 15.85
N GLU A 91 1.72 -17.30 17.09
CA GLU A 91 1.64 -16.36 18.20
C GLU A 91 3.01 -15.85 18.65
N GLU A 92 4.01 -16.73 18.77
CA GLU A 92 5.38 -16.37 19.12
C GLU A 92 6.01 -15.50 18.04
N ARG A 93 5.74 -15.86 16.79
CA ARG A 93 6.05 -15.07 15.60
C ARG A 93 5.46 -13.65 15.69
N LEU A 94 4.18 -13.52 16.05
CA LEU A 94 3.54 -12.21 16.23
C LEU A 94 4.15 -11.42 17.38
N SER A 95 4.46 -12.07 18.50
CA SER A 95 5.10 -11.44 19.67
C SER A 95 6.50 -10.92 19.31
N TYR A 96 7.29 -11.69 18.57
CA TYR A 96 8.58 -11.26 18.07
C TYR A 96 8.46 -10.03 17.16
N ALA A 97 7.49 -10.03 16.23
CA ALA A 97 7.23 -8.88 15.37
C ALA A 97 6.82 -7.63 16.16
N LYS A 98 6.00 -7.77 17.20
CA LYS A 98 5.64 -6.66 18.11
C LYS A 98 6.86 -6.06 18.79
N ILE A 99 7.75 -6.91 19.32
CA ILE A 99 9.00 -6.46 19.95
C ILE A 99 9.90 -5.73 18.94
N ALA A 100 10.07 -6.31 17.74
CA ALA A 100 10.89 -5.71 16.69
C ALA A 100 10.34 -4.36 16.21
N MET A 101 9.02 -4.26 16.01
CA MET A 101 8.34 -3.01 15.65
C MET A 101 8.48 -1.95 16.75
N THR A 102 8.29 -2.33 18.01
CA THR A 102 8.47 -1.42 19.16
C THR A 102 9.91 -0.94 19.28
N LYS A 103 10.89 -1.82 19.02
CA LYS A 103 12.31 -1.44 19.01
C LYS A 103 12.64 -0.46 17.87
N GLN A 104 12.05 -0.66 16.69
CA GLN A 104 12.32 0.16 15.50
C GLN A 104 11.57 1.50 15.50
N TYR A 105 10.35 1.54 16.03
CA TYR A 105 9.44 2.68 15.92
C TYR A 105 9.06 3.32 17.27
N GLY A 106 9.54 2.76 18.38
CA GLY A 106 9.25 3.24 19.73
C GLY A 106 7.89 2.77 20.26
N GLN A 107 7.48 3.32 21.41
CA GLN A 107 6.29 2.89 22.13
C GLN A 107 4.98 3.10 21.38
N HIS A 108 4.91 4.04 20.42
CA HIS A 108 3.71 4.21 19.59
C HIS A 108 3.31 2.97 18.79
N ALA A 109 4.23 2.01 18.61
CA ALA A 109 3.93 0.73 17.96
C ALA A 109 3.17 -0.26 18.87
N SER A 110 2.98 0.03 20.16
CA SER A 110 2.22 -0.83 21.08
C SER A 110 0.77 -0.99 20.66
N ASP A 111 0.20 0.08 20.09
CA ASP A 111 -1.20 0.19 19.71
C ASP A 111 -1.42 -0.16 18.24
N TRP A 112 -0.43 -0.81 17.60
CA TRP A 112 -0.54 -1.24 16.22
C TRP A 112 -1.09 -2.64 16.11
N GLU A 113 -2.04 -2.79 15.20
CA GLU A 113 -2.41 -4.08 14.66
C GLU A 113 -1.32 -4.55 13.69
N ILE A 114 -0.71 -5.69 14.01
CA ILE A 114 0.41 -6.24 13.25
C ILE A 114 -0.03 -7.50 12.52
N ARG A 115 0.24 -7.54 11.22
CA ARG A 115 0.04 -8.71 10.36
C ARG A 115 1.37 -9.15 9.79
N LEU A 116 1.49 -10.47 9.60
CA LEU A 116 2.70 -11.13 9.13
C LEU A 116 2.42 -11.68 7.74
N SER A 117 3.36 -11.49 6.81
CA SER A 117 3.32 -12.16 5.52
C SER A 117 3.49 -13.66 5.72
N GLU A 118 2.92 -14.43 4.80
CA GLU A 118 3.34 -15.82 4.65
C GLU A 118 4.79 -15.84 4.16
N ALA A 119 5.58 -16.77 4.68
CA ALA A 119 6.95 -16.99 4.27
C ALA A 119 7.22 -18.49 4.22
N GLU A 120 8.01 -18.89 3.24
CA GLU A 120 8.52 -20.25 3.14
C GLU A 120 9.50 -20.54 4.27
N TYR A 121 9.66 -21.82 4.59
CA TYR A 121 10.63 -22.27 5.58
C TYR A 121 12.03 -21.74 5.27
N GLY A 122 12.72 -21.18 6.27
CA GLY A 122 14.07 -20.63 6.11
C GLY A 122 14.15 -19.26 5.43
N ALA A 123 13.02 -18.66 5.05
CA ALA A 123 12.99 -17.34 4.41
C ALA A 123 12.67 -16.22 5.43
N PRO A 124 13.28 -15.03 5.29
CA PRO A 124 12.82 -13.86 6.00
C PRO A 124 11.37 -13.54 5.63
N TRP A 125 10.73 -12.77 6.49
CA TRP A 125 9.30 -12.56 6.47
C TRP A 125 8.99 -11.13 6.88
N LEU A 126 7.85 -10.63 6.40
CA LEU A 126 7.50 -9.23 6.52
C LEU A 126 6.41 -9.05 7.56
N ALA A 127 6.62 -8.12 8.48
CA ALA A 127 5.58 -7.61 9.35
C ALA A 127 5.09 -6.26 8.82
N ALA A 128 3.77 -6.07 8.80
CA ALA A 128 3.11 -4.79 8.54
C ALA A 128 2.32 -4.39 9.77
N GLY A 129 2.65 -3.23 10.34
CA GLY A 129 1.95 -2.61 11.46
C GLY A 129 1.11 -1.43 10.99
N VAL A 130 -0.13 -1.35 11.48
CA VAL A 130 -1.08 -0.26 11.22
C VAL A 130 -1.64 0.21 12.56
N ASP A 131 -1.77 1.52 12.72
CA ASP A 131 -2.35 2.12 13.92
C ASP A 131 -3.81 1.65 14.11
N ALA A 132 -4.15 1.15 15.30
CA ALA A 132 -5.49 0.66 15.59
C ALA A 132 -6.58 1.73 15.42
N MET A 133 -6.24 3.02 15.62
CA MET A 133 -7.17 4.13 15.35
C MET A 133 -7.60 4.17 13.89
N LEU A 134 -6.67 3.90 12.96
CA LEU A 134 -7.01 3.86 11.53
C LEU A 134 -7.95 2.73 11.18
N ILE A 135 -7.77 1.57 11.81
CA ILE A 135 -8.66 0.43 11.60
C ILE A 135 -10.06 0.76 12.15
N SER A 136 -10.12 1.33 13.36
CA SER A 136 -11.39 1.76 13.98
C SER A 136 -12.14 2.81 13.14
N GLU A 137 -11.44 3.75 12.52
CA GLU A 137 -12.04 4.76 11.63
C GLU A 137 -12.58 4.12 10.35
N LEU A 138 -11.88 3.12 9.78
CA LEU A 138 -12.33 2.37 8.61
C LEU A 138 -13.56 1.51 8.92
N ASP A 139 -13.58 0.85 10.08
CA ASP A 139 -14.74 0.10 10.57
C ASP A 139 -15.94 1.02 10.76
N SER A 140 -15.75 2.17 11.42
CA SER A 140 -16.79 3.17 11.65
C SER A 140 -17.36 3.72 10.33
N LEU A 141 -16.49 3.98 9.35
CA LEU A 141 -16.91 4.39 8.00
C LEU A 141 -17.74 3.28 7.33
N ALA A 142 -17.33 2.02 7.43
CA ALA A 142 -18.06 0.91 6.83
C ALA A 142 -19.45 0.76 7.47
N GLU A 143 -19.52 0.74 8.80
CA GLU A 143 -20.78 0.61 9.56
C GLU A 143 -21.76 1.74 9.24
N ALA A 144 -21.28 2.99 9.23
CA ALA A 144 -22.11 4.17 8.96
C ALA A 144 -22.74 4.18 7.56
N ASN A 145 -22.18 3.42 6.61
CA ASN A 145 -22.68 3.32 5.23
C ASN A 145 -23.26 1.94 4.89
N HIS A 146 -23.43 1.06 5.88
CA HIS A 146 -23.88 -0.34 5.69
C HIS A 146 -22.99 -1.12 4.71
N TRP A 147 -21.69 -0.87 4.74
CA TRP A 147 -20.70 -1.62 4.00
C TRP A 147 -20.08 -2.69 4.89
N HIS A 148 -19.66 -3.79 4.27
CA HIS A 148 -18.85 -4.80 4.93
C HIS A 148 -17.37 -4.50 4.66
N LEU A 149 -16.59 -4.19 5.70
CA LEU A 149 -15.14 -4.07 5.57
C LEU A 149 -14.54 -5.45 5.36
N GLU A 150 -14.26 -5.79 4.10
CA GLU A 150 -13.82 -7.11 3.68
C GLU A 150 -12.30 -7.28 3.83
N SER A 151 -11.54 -6.21 3.60
CA SER A 151 -10.08 -6.27 3.61
C SER A 151 -9.45 -4.90 3.87
N ILE A 152 -8.35 -4.92 4.63
CA ILE A 152 -7.41 -3.80 4.76
C ILE A 152 -6.05 -4.32 4.27
N GLN A 153 -5.49 -3.66 3.25
CA GLN A 153 -4.31 -4.12 2.55
C GLN A 153 -3.23 -3.05 2.54
N PRO A 154 -2.01 -3.35 2.99
CA PRO A 154 -0.88 -2.49 2.72
C PRO A 154 -0.60 -2.40 1.22
N ALA A 155 -0.40 -1.18 0.71
CA ALA A 155 -0.08 -0.94 -0.70
C ALA A 155 1.07 -1.81 -1.21
N LEU A 156 2.14 -1.97 -0.42
CA LEU A 156 3.26 -2.84 -0.77
C LEU A 156 2.82 -4.27 -1.06
N MET A 157 1.93 -4.83 -0.25
CA MET A 157 1.42 -6.18 -0.44
C MET A 157 0.48 -6.26 -1.63
N THR A 158 -0.41 -5.28 -1.81
CA THR A 158 -1.32 -5.23 -2.97
C THR A 158 -0.53 -5.25 -4.28
N ILE A 159 0.49 -4.39 -4.41
CA ILE A 159 1.31 -4.30 -5.63
C ILE A 159 2.21 -5.52 -5.80
N ALA A 160 2.83 -6.02 -4.72
CA ALA A 160 3.67 -7.20 -4.81
C ALA A 160 2.88 -8.46 -5.22
N ASN A 161 1.65 -8.62 -4.71
CA ASN A 161 0.77 -9.73 -5.07
C ASN A 161 0.28 -9.62 -6.52
N GLU A 162 -0.10 -8.42 -6.95
CA GLU A 162 -0.52 -8.16 -8.33
C GLU A 162 0.57 -8.57 -9.33
N PHE A 163 1.82 -8.22 -9.05
CA PHE A 163 2.95 -8.49 -9.93
C PHE A 163 3.77 -9.71 -9.49
N ARG A 164 3.21 -10.62 -8.68
CA ARG A 164 3.93 -11.75 -8.06
C ARG A 164 4.77 -12.53 -9.07
N LEU A 165 4.20 -12.85 -10.24
CA LEU A 165 4.91 -13.60 -11.28
C LEU A 165 6.14 -12.84 -11.80
N ARG A 166 6.03 -11.52 -12.01
CA ARG A 166 7.15 -10.68 -12.47
C ARG A 166 8.25 -10.51 -11.42
N LEU A 167 7.88 -10.56 -10.15
CA LEU A 167 8.75 -10.38 -8.99
C LEU A 167 9.31 -11.71 -8.43
N SER A 168 8.92 -12.86 -9.00
CA SER A 168 9.20 -14.19 -8.44
C SER A 168 10.60 -14.75 -8.71
N SER A 169 11.41 -14.08 -9.53
CA SER A 169 12.68 -14.63 -10.03
C SER A 169 13.79 -13.58 -10.02
N GLY A 170 14.95 -13.99 -9.52
CA GLY A 170 16.15 -13.17 -9.41
C GLY A 170 16.06 -12.15 -8.28
N ALA A 171 17.07 -11.29 -8.20
CA ALA A 171 17.10 -10.16 -7.28
C ALA A 171 16.26 -9.01 -7.84
N VAL A 172 15.24 -8.60 -7.09
CA VAL A 172 14.31 -7.53 -7.46
C VAL A 172 14.28 -6.47 -6.36
N ARG A 173 14.41 -5.22 -6.77
CA ARG A 173 14.18 -4.04 -5.93
C ARG A 173 12.84 -3.44 -6.33
N LEU A 174 11.82 -3.63 -5.50
CA LEU A 174 10.50 -3.03 -5.67
C LEU A 174 10.45 -1.70 -4.90
N ILE A 175 10.24 -0.59 -5.59
CA ILE A 175 10.10 0.74 -4.99
C ILE A 175 8.68 1.25 -5.22
N LEU A 176 7.93 1.43 -4.14
CA LEU A 176 6.65 2.12 -4.15
C LEU A 176 6.86 3.57 -3.76
N ILE A 177 6.58 4.48 -4.69
CA ILE A 177 6.75 5.92 -4.53
C ILE A 177 5.39 6.59 -4.31
N GLU A 178 5.32 7.37 -3.23
CA GLU A 178 4.27 8.33 -2.91
C GLU A 178 4.86 9.73 -2.80
N ARG A 179 4.02 10.77 -2.67
CA ARG A 179 4.46 12.18 -2.78
C ARG A 179 5.64 12.55 -1.87
N ASP A 180 5.66 12.06 -0.64
CA ASP A 180 6.65 12.40 0.39
C ASP A 180 7.44 11.18 0.89
N ARG A 181 7.11 9.98 0.40
CA ARG A 181 7.66 8.72 0.92
C ARG A 181 7.87 7.67 -0.15
N ALA A 182 8.97 6.94 -0.02
CA ALA A 182 9.22 5.72 -0.76
C ALA A 182 9.30 4.53 0.20
N VAL A 183 8.68 3.41 -0.17
CA VAL A 183 8.94 2.11 0.43
C VAL A 183 9.76 1.31 -0.56
N LEU A 184 10.95 0.91 -0.14
CA LEU A 184 11.86 0.09 -0.90
C LEU A 184 11.84 -1.30 -0.29
N ALA A 185 11.57 -2.29 -1.11
CA ALA A 185 11.64 -3.67 -0.72
C ALA A 185 12.57 -4.45 -1.64
N ARG A 186 13.34 -5.34 -1.04
CA ARG A 186 14.12 -6.32 -1.76
C ARG A 186 13.43 -7.67 -1.70
N LEU A 187 13.30 -8.28 -2.87
CA LEU A 187 12.92 -9.67 -3.02
C LEU A 187 14.04 -10.41 -3.74
N ASP A 188 14.39 -11.60 -3.27
CA ASP A 188 15.23 -12.54 -4.01
C ASP A 188 14.41 -13.79 -4.28
N ASP A 189 14.22 -14.14 -5.55
CA ASP A 189 13.39 -15.26 -5.98
C ASP A 189 12.00 -15.24 -5.33
N GLY A 190 11.38 -14.04 -5.32
CA GLY A 190 10.07 -13.80 -4.73
C GLY A 190 10.03 -13.77 -3.20
N ARG A 191 11.15 -13.98 -2.51
CA ARG A 191 11.22 -13.98 -1.04
C ARG A 191 11.64 -12.64 -0.50
N TRP A 192 10.92 -12.12 0.49
CA TRP A 192 11.28 -10.87 1.16
C TRP A 192 12.66 -10.98 1.82
N ARG A 193 13.50 -9.97 1.60
CA ARG A 193 14.83 -9.87 2.23
C ARG A 193 14.97 -8.64 3.10
N GLN A 194 14.46 -7.52 2.59
CA GLN A 194 14.61 -6.24 3.23
C GLN A 194 13.41 -5.36 2.89
N VAL A 195 13.04 -4.50 3.83
CA VAL A 195 12.09 -3.41 3.62
C VAL A 195 12.59 -2.18 4.32
N ARG A 196 12.54 -1.04 3.64
CA ARG A 196 12.92 0.26 4.20
C ARG A 196 11.94 1.30 3.74
N THR A 197 11.63 2.22 4.65
CA THR A 197 10.85 3.41 4.32
C THR A 197 11.79 4.62 4.34
N ARG A 198 11.67 5.47 3.32
CA ARG A 198 12.41 6.72 3.19
C ARG A 198 11.45 7.86 2.96
N ARG A 199 11.79 9.03 3.53
CA ARG A 199 11.17 10.28 3.09
C ARG A 199 11.87 10.71 1.80
N ILE A 200 11.10 11.21 0.86
CA ILE A 200 11.59 11.75 -0.41
C ILE A 200 11.02 13.16 -0.58
N ALA A 201 11.75 14.03 -1.27
CA ALA A 201 11.27 15.39 -1.51
C ALA A 201 10.19 15.46 -2.61
N SER A 202 10.24 14.53 -3.57
CA SER A 202 9.27 14.45 -4.66
C SER A 202 9.37 13.10 -5.37
N MET A 203 8.45 12.85 -6.31
CA MET A 203 8.49 11.69 -7.21
C MET A 203 9.44 11.86 -8.40
N GLN A 204 10.12 13.00 -8.53
CA GLN A 204 10.91 13.30 -9.72
C GLN A 204 12.03 12.26 -9.93
N PRO A 205 12.40 11.94 -11.19
CA PRO A 205 13.42 10.94 -11.50
C PRO A 205 14.75 11.16 -10.76
N ALA A 206 15.19 12.42 -10.63
CA ALA A 206 16.41 12.75 -9.90
C ALA A 206 16.38 12.35 -8.41
N GLU A 207 15.20 12.41 -7.77
CA GLU A 207 15.05 11.98 -6.37
C GLU A 207 15.07 10.46 -6.25
N LEU A 208 14.51 9.74 -7.23
CA LEU A 208 14.65 8.28 -7.32
C LEU A 208 16.11 7.87 -7.53
N GLU A 209 16.84 8.53 -8.43
CA GLU A 209 18.26 8.26 -8.65
C GLU A 209 19.09 8.46 -7.38
N LYS A 210 18.86 9.57 -6.68
CA LYS A 210 19.48 9.84 -5.37
C LYS A 210 19.14 8.76 -4.34
N LEU A 211 17.88 8.34 -4.28
CA LEU A 211 17.43 7.28 -3.39
C LEU A 211 18.14 5.96 -3.68
N ILE A 212 18.25 5.57 -4.96
CA ILE A 212 18.98 4.36 -5.38
C ILE A 212 20.45 4.45 -4.96
N ALA A 213 21.11 5.59 -5.21
CA ALA A 213 22.50 5.80 -4.85
C ALA A 213 22.73 5.69 -3.33
N GLN A 214 21.82 6.25 -2.52
CA GLN A 214 21.90 6.15 -1.06
C GLN A 214 21.77 4.71 -0.56
N GLU A 215 20.82 3.95 -1.10
CA GLU A 215 20.63 2.57 -0.68
C GLU A 215 21.74 1.63 -1.17
N ALA A 216 22.37 1.94 -2.32
CA ALA A 216 23.58 1.25 -2.77
C ALA A 216 24.76 1.40 -1.82
N LEU A 217 24.88 2.55 -1.14
CA LEU A 217 25.92 2.78 -0.13
C LEU A 217 25.69 2.02 1.17
N LEU A 218 24.42 1.79 1.53
CA LEU A 218 24.05 1.07 2.76
C LEU A 218 24.19 -0.44 2.64
N ASP A 219 24.24 -0.96 1.41
CA ASP A 219 24.31 -2.38 1.11
C ASP A 219 25.33 -2.67 -0.01
N PRO A 220 26.63 -2.39 0.23
CA PRO A 220 27.67 -2.40 -0.80
C PRO A 220 28.04 -3.80 -1.30
N ASP A 221 27.80 -4.85 -0.50
CA ASP A 221 28.06 -6.24 -0.86
C ASP A 221 26.95 -6.86 -1.74
N GLU A 222 25.85 -6.13 -1.95
CA GLU A 222 24.70 -6.61 -2.70
C GLU A 222 24.61 -5.95 -4.08
N ALA A 223 24.44 -6.78 -5.11
CA ALA A 223 24.46 -6.34 -6.49
C ALA A 223 23.21 -5.52 -6.88
N TRP A 224 23.22 -4.24 -6.49
CA TRP A 224 22.36 -3.19 -7.05
C TRP A 224 22.46 -3.12 -8.58
N THR A 225 23.60 -3.52 -9.13
CA THR A 225 23.88 -3.56 -10.57
C THR A 225 23.25 -4.76 -11.29
N THR A 226 22.95 -5.86 -10.60
CA THR A 226 22.30 -7.04 -11.21
C THR A 226 20.83 -7.18 -10.82
N SER A 227 20.37 -6.39 -9.86
CA SER A 227 18.98 -6.41 -9.42
C SER A 227 18.09 -5.70 -10.43
N ARG A 228 16.93 -6.30 -10.74
CA ARG A 228 15.90 -5.63 -11.52
C ARG A 228 15.24 -4.55 -10.65
N LEU A 229 15.24 -3.32 -11.13
CA LEU A 229 14.61 -2.19 -10.47
C LEU A 229 13.15 -2.08 -10.95
N CYS A 230 12.19 -2.44 -10.11
CA CYS A 230 10.77 -2.29 -10.39
C CYS A 230 10.21 -1.10 -9.60
N VAL A 231 9.50 -0.19 -10.26
CA VAL A 231 8.97 1.02 -9.62
C VAL A 231 7.46 1.09 -9.83
N TRP A 232 6.74 1.41 -8.77
CA TRP A 232 5.31 1.67 -8.79
C TRP A 232 5.01 3.01 -8.14
N ALA A 233 4.05 3.73 -8.70
CA ALA A 233 3.36 4.80 -8.01
C ALA A 233 1.90 4.81 -8.43
N PHE A 234 1.05 5.15 -7.48
CA PHE A 234 -0.38 5.24 -7.69
C PHE A 234 -0.75 6.46 -8.53
N ASP A 235 -0.23 7.64 -8.20
CA ASP A 235 -0.65 8.93 -8.76
C ASP A 235 0.49 9.68 -9.47
N ALA A 236 1.54 8.98 -9.92
CA ALA A 236 2.66 9.61 -10.62
C ALA A 236 2.25 10.14 -12.01
N PRO A 237 2.63 11.39 -12.36
CA PRO A 237 2.41 11.94 -13.70
C PRO A 237 3.14 11.15 -14.78
N HIS A 238 2.61 11.15 -16.01
CA HIS A 238 3.20 10.41 -17.14
C HIS A 238 4.67 10.82 -17.42
N GLU A 239 4.99 12.10 -17.29
CA GLU A 239 6.37 12.62 -17.45
C GLU A 239 7.34 12.00 -16.44
N VAL A 240 6.89 11.81 -15.19
CA VAL A 240 7.68 11.16 -14.14
C VAL A 240 7.92 9.69 -14.49
N LEU A 241 6.89 8.97 -14.94
CA LEU A 241 7.02 7.57 -15.35
C LEU A 241 8.00 7.40 -16.52
N THR A 242 7.99 8.31 -17.49
CA THR A 242 8.95 8.33 -18.61
C THR A 242 10.37 8.55 -18.12
N GLY A 243 10.57 9.49 -17.18
CA GLY A 243 11.87 9.73 -16.57
C GLY A 243 12.40 8.53 -15.78
N TRP A 244 11.54 7.80 -15.07
CA TRP A 244 11.96 6.55 -14.39
C TRP A 244 12.40 5.47 -15.38
N ARG A 245 11.71 5.32 -16.50
CA ARG A 245 12.13 4.38 -17.57
C ARG A 245 13.52 4.72 -18.12
N ALA A 246 13.87 6.00 -18.21
CA ALA A 246 15.20 6.44 -18.64
C ALA A 246 16.31 5.99 -17.66
N LEU A 247 15.98 5.79 -16.38
CA LEU A 247 16.87 5.22 -15.36
C LEU A 247 16.93 3.68 -15.40
N ARG A 248 16.44 3.05 -16.49
CA ARG A 248 16.30 1.59 -16.65
C ARG A 248 15.39 0.93 -15.59
N ALA A 249 14.53 1.71 -14.94
CA ALA A 249 13.51 1.17 -14.06
C ALA A 249 12.38 0.52 -14.87
N GLU A 250 12.00 -0.69 -14.49
CA GLU A 250 10.77 -1.35 -14.93
C GLU A 250 9.58 -0.72 -14.20
N VAL A 251 8.92 0.23 -14.87
CA VAL A 251 7.69 0.83 -14.35
C VAL A 251 6.57 -0.21 -14.41
N LEU A 252 6.07 -0.60 -13.23
CA LEU A 252 4.92 -1.47 -13.09
C LEU A 252 3.66 -0.64 -13.34
N GLU A 253 2.74 -1.15 -14.15
CA GLU A 253 1.49 -0.46 -14.50
C GLU A 253 0.32 -1.43 -14.42
N ASN A 254 -0.77 -0.96 -13.84
CA ASN A 254 -2.06 -1.64 -13.84
C ASN A 254 -3.11 -0.54 -14.06
N PRO A 255 -3.70 -0.48 -15.28
CA PRO A 255 -4.68 0.54 -15.64
C PRO A 255 -5.95 0.52 -14.78
N ASP A 256 -6.32 -0.61 -14.18
CA ASP A 256 -7.48 -0.68 -13.30
C ASP A 256 -7.21 0.03 -11.97
N MET A 257 -6.02 -0.17 -11.38
CA MET A 257 -5.57 0.52 -10.16
C MET A 257 -5.20 1.98 -10.41
N GLN A 258 -4.53 2.29 -11.52
CA GLN A 258 -4.20 3.67 -11.90
C GLN A 258 -5.45 4.44 -12.39
N GLY A 259 -6.39 3.75 -13.01
CA GLY A 259 -7.69 4.28 -13.42
C GLY A 259 -8.57 4.69 -12.23
N LEU A 260 -8.31 4.18 -11.02
CA LEU A 260 -8.91 4.68 -9.76
C LEU A 260 -8.53 6.15 -9.50
N LEU A 261 -7.41 6.60 -10.05
CA LEU A 261 -6.73 7.85 -9.69
C LEU A 261 -6.72 8.85 -10.86
N ALA A 262 -7.09 8.41 -12.07
CA ALA A 262 -7.09 9.19 -13.30
C ALA A 262 -8.08 10.37 -13.32
N GLN A 263 -8.98 10.50 -12.34
CA GLN A 263 -9.92 11.62 -12.21
C GLN A 263 -9.32 12.89 -11.59
N ARG A 264 -7.99 13.00 -11.52
CA ARG A 264 -7.29 14.25 -11.14
C ARG A 264 -7.38 15.36 -12.20
N ARG A 265 -8.15 15.17 -13.29
CA ARG A 265 -8.37 16.16 -14.36
C ARG A 265 -9.63 16.99 -14.12
N ILE A 266 -9.62 17.82 -13.08
CA ILE A 266 -10.29 19.14 -13.07
C ILE A 266 -9.40 20.08 -12.27
#